data_AF-A0A4R0MR74-F1
#
_entry.id   AF-A0A4R0MR74-F1
#
_cell.length_a   1.000
_cell.length_b   1.000
_cell.length_c   1.000
_cell.angle_alpha   90.00
_cell.angle_beta   90.00
_cell.angle_gamma   90.00
#
_symmetry.space_group_name_H-M   'P 1'
#
loop_
_entity.id
_entity.type
_entity.pdbx_description
1 polymer ?
#
loop_
_entity_poly.entity_id
_entity_poly.type
_entity_poly.pdbx_seq_one_letter_code
_entity_poly.pdbx_strand_id
1 'polypeptide(L)'
;MMQKLYPKPFKEICNISFDELTIRIRNKDFAGVPFKDGRIVVVFQFCFFRKLIIDNLEDIDFEKVSISFNNCYIKELEIENITSTNISIHFHASMLRGRILASNLTTVSLNNCLLEYGIFVTNVPRVDVSYTTENIFPYWWGRLFRERQINDHKVVLREKQHYHIENAKIIKITSSKKSTEPTGKYIKQFNTGVYRLGYRLTADEEKLLNVGIHIVYTKDSEDELTEIDNFGLRSLSLSGNPSGKFSVQNSNIGSLYLTEFSPKLDASFYNITPRPVYDEEGEETRISIHQCNLDNTWFDNVDFGDFQKLSFYRSKFSNSVFTSCSFPEKYEAYENFLPVENIHYPENRTSNHHKDQYEIFLQLKKALEGTGNVYESLKLQGISHTALNKVKSISPADKVILWINSKSNNHGLSIKKPFLWFLGFSSIFYISYLWSIGRIFQCTEFDPNLIGYYFSFVDITHRSDFLIEKNQLNGAALAIDYLHKLLIGFIIYQFIAAFRKYGKK
;
A
#
# COMPACT_ATOMS: atom_id res chain seq x y z
N MET A 1 26.29 37.63 -13.98
CA MET A 1 27.58 37.29 -13.32
C MET A 1 27.22 36.69 -11.98
N MET A 2 27.61 35.44 -11.73
CA MET A 2 27.22 34.71 -10.52
C MET A 2 27.89 35.34 -9.28
N GLN A 3 27.07 35.79 -8.33
CA GLN A 3 27.53 36.41 -7.10
C GLN A 3 28.14 35.35 -6.18
N LYS A 4 29.24 35.68 -5.49
CA LYS A 4 29.86 34.79 -4.48
C LYS A 4 29.62 35.36 -3.09
N LEU A 5 29.18 34.50 -2.17
CA LEU A 5 28.99 34.81 -0.77
C LEU A 5 29.86 33.89 0.09
N TYR A 6 30.57 34.49 1.04
CA TYR A 6 31.36 33.79 2.04
C TYR A 6 30.69 34.01 3.41
N PRO A 7 29.89 33.05 3.89
CA PRO A 7 29.10 33.25 5.10
C PRO A 7 30.04 33.43 6.30
N LYS A 8 29.66 34.33 7.22
CA LYS A 8 30.35 34.51 8.50
C LYS A 8 29.56 33.76 9.58
N PRO A 9 30.21 32.94 10.42
CA PRO A 9 29.54 32.21 11.50
C PRO A 9 28.72 33.14 12.41
N PHE A 10 27.53 32.67 12.76
CA PHE A 10 26.54 33.34 13.61
C PHE A 10 26.05 34.70 13.12
N LYS A 11 26.25 35.01 11.82
CA LYS A 11 25.68 36.19 11.16
C LYS A 11 24.49 35.76 10.31
N GLU A 12 23.34 36.33 10.61
CA GLU A 12 22.11 36.11 9.84
C GLU A 12 22.10 36.94 8.55
N ILE A 13 21.55 36.37 7.49
CA ILE A 13 21.30 37.03 6.21
C ILE A 13 19.79 37.03 5.98
N CYS A 14 19.19 38.22 6.00
CA CYS A 14 17.73 38.35 6.00
C CYS A 14 17.22 39.20 4.84
N ASN A 15 16.08 38.81 4.25
CA ASN A 15 15.33 39.63 3.28
C ASN A 15 16.14 40.08 2.04
N ILE A 16 16.99 39.21 1.52
CA ILE A 16 17.78 39.50 0.30
C ILE A 16 17.28 38.65 -0.86
N SER A 17 17.16 39.28 -2.03
CA SER A 17 16.91 38.58 -3.29
C SER A 17 18.22 38.49 -4.08
N PHE A 18 18.57 37.27 -4.46
CA PHE A 18 19.70 36.94 -5.29
C PHE A 18 19.20 36.37 -6.61
N ASP A 19 19.77 36.85 -7.73
CA ASP A 19 19.56 36.20 -9.02
C ASP A 19 20.33 34.87 -9.01
N GLU A 20 21.65 34.91 -9.14
CA GLU A 20 22.51 33.71 -9.07
C GLU A 20 23.55 33.87 -7.96
N LEU A 21 23.54 32.95 -6.99
CA LEU A 21 24.44 32.97 -5.85
C LEU A 21 25.20 31.64 -5.69
N THR A 22 26.52 31.73 -5.50
CA THR A 22 27.36 30.66 -4.95
C THR A 22 27.71 30.98 -3.50
N ILE A 23 27.26 30.12 -2.58
CA ILE A 23 27.73 30.10 -1.19
C ILE A 23 28.95 29.17 -1.14
N ARG A 24 30.12 29.76 -0.85
CA ARG A 24 31.36 28.99 -0.70
C ARG A 24 31.80 28.97 0.74
N ILE A 25 31.83 27.78 1.33
CA ILE A 25 32.19 27.57 2.73
C ILE A 25 33.71 27.31 2.80
N ARG A 26 34.44 28.17 3.53
CA ARG A 26 35.91 28.16 3.60
C ARG A 26 36.37 28.15 5.04
N ASN A 27 37.42 27.40 5.35
CA ASN A 27 38.02 27.29 6.67
C ASN A 27 38.39 28.66 7.27
N LYS A 28 38.97 29.56 6.46
CA LYS A 28 39.38 30.90 6.93
C LYS A 28 38.23 31.78 7.43
N ASP A 29 36.99 31.49 7.04
CA ASP A 29 35.82 32.25 7.51
C ASP A 29 35.35 31.79 8.91
N PHE A 30 35.83 30.63 9.37
CA PHE A 30 35.55 30.02 10.68
C PHE A 30 36.73 30.12 11.66
N ALA A 31 37.94 30.35 11.14
CA ALA A 31 39.16 30.49 11.93
C ALA A 31 39.02 31.54 13.06
N GLY A 32 39.31 31.11 14.29
CA GLY A 32 39.27 31.97 15.49
C GLY A 32 37.86 32.27 16.02
N VAL A 33 36.80 31.69 15.44
CA VAL A 33 35.44 31.82 15.97
C VAL A 33 35.16 30.68 16.95
N PRO A 34 34.76 30.96 18.22
CA PRO A 34 34.41 29.90 19.15
C PRO A 34 33.11 29.20 18.74
N PHE A 35 33.10 27.87 18.76
CA PHE A 35 31.89 27.07 18.56
C PHE A 35 30.88 27.33 19.68
N LYS A 36 29.59 27.30 19.33
CA LYS A 36 28.47 27.52 20.26
C LYS A 36 27.46 26.41 20.05
N ASP A 37 27.49 25.43 20.96
CA ASP A 37 26.59 24.29 20.89
C ASP A 37 25.11 24.73 20.92
N GLY A 38 24.27 23.97 20.22
CA GLY A 38 22.84 24.26 20.05
C GLY A 38 22.50 25.45 19.14
N ARG A 39 23.48 26.19 18.61
CA ARG A 39 23.22 27.36 17.75
C ARG A 39 23.51 27.06 16.28
N ILE A 40 22.60 27.50 15.40
CA ILE A 40 22.81 27.38 13.95
C ILE A 40 23.94 28.33 13.52
N VAL A 41 24.87 27.83 12.71
CA VAL A 41 26.09 28.56 12.36
C VAL A 41 25.84 29.58 11.25
N VAL A 42 25.09 29.22 10.21
CA VAL A 42 24.73 30.14 9.13
C VAL A 42 23.23 30.10 8.93
N VAL A 43 22.59 31.28 8.97
CA VAL A 43 21.13 31.39 8.84
C VAL A 43 20.79 32.34 7.70
N PHE A 44 20.01 31.84 6.75
CA PHE A 44 19.32 32.61 5.74
C PHE A 44 17.84 32.67 6.10
N GLN A 45 17.33 33.88 6.31
CA GLN A 45 15.94 34.11 6.68
C GLN A 45 15.25 34.89 5.56
N PHE A 46 14.17 34.34 5.02
CA PHE A 46 13.33 35.00 4.04
C PHE A 46 14.13 35.55 2.84
N CYS A 47 15.00 34.72 2.27
CA CYS A 47 15.80 35.05 1.10
C CYS A 47 15.23 34.39 -0.17
N PHE A 48 15.44 35.03 -1.32
CA PHE A 48 14.99 34.55 -2.63
C PHE A 48 16.20 34.25 -3.49
N PHE A 49 16.23 33.08 -4.12
CA PHE A 49 17.32 32.65 -4.98
C PHE A 49 16.74 32.14 -6.30
N ARG A 50 17.10 32.76 -7.44
CA ARG A 50 16.79 32.16 -8.75
C ARG A 50 17.66 30.91 -8.98
N LYS A 51 18.95 31.00 -8.64
CA LYS A 51 19.87 29.86 -8.58
C LYS A 51 20.77 29.96 -7.36
N LEU A 52 20.88 28.87 -6.61
CA LEU A 52 21.71 28.73 -5.42
C LEU A 52 22.65 27.54 -5.57
N ILE A 53 23.95 27.82 -5.62
CA ILE A 53 25.01 26.81 -5.57
C ILE A 53 25.65 26.83 -4.18
N ILE A 54 25.82 25.68 -3.55
CA ILE A 54 26.56 25.55 -2.28
C ILE A 54 27.74 24.61 -2.52
N ASP A 55 28.96 25.09 -2.27
CA ASP A 55 30.20 24.31 -2.39
C ASP A 55 31.12 24.46 -1.18
N ASN A 56 31.96 23.43 -0.98
CA ASN A 56 33.00 23.40 0.02
C ASN A 56 34.19 22.58 -0.52
N LEU A 57 35.27 23.27 -0.86
CA LEU A 57 36.42 22.67 -1.57
C LEU A 57 37.60 22.33 -0.65
N GLU A 58 37.52 22.68 0.63
CA GLU A 58 38.58 22.46 1.62
C GLU A 58 37.97 21.95 2.92
N ASP A 59 38.76 21.24 3.72
CA ASP A 59 38.28 20.82 5.03
C ASP A 59 38.17 22.01 5.99
N ILE A 60 37.16 21.99 6.87
CA ILE A 60 36.83 23.08 7.78
C ILE A 60 37.12 22.58 9.20
N ASP A 61 38.12 23.17 9.82
CA ASP A 61 38.48 22.95 11.22
C ASP A 61 37.49 23.70 12.13
N PHE A 62 36.29 23.13 12.24
CA PHE A 62 35.19 23.63 13.07
C PHE A 62 34.38 22.44 13.57
N GLU A 63 33.78 22.52 14.76
CA GLU A 63 33.13 21.34 15.34
C GLU A 63 31.90 20.87 14.52
N LYS A 64 31.00 21.79 14.19
CA LYS A 64 29.82 21.51 13.34
C LYS A 64 29.41 22.74 12.56
N VAL A 65 29.18 22.61 11.26
CA VAL A 65 28.73 23.71 10.40
C VAL A 65 27.29 23.45 9.97
N SER A 66 26.32 24.04 10.68
CA SER A 66 24.91 23.97 10.31
C SER A 66 24.49 25.21 9.50
N ILE A 67 23.97 24.97 8.30
CA ILE A 67 23.43 26.01 7.41
C ILE A 67 21.93 25.84 7.32
N SER A 68 21.19 26.91 7.61
CA SER A 68 19.73 26.89 7.66
C SER A 68 19.13 27.91 6.72
N PHE A 69 18.13 27.46 5.95
CA PHE A 69 17.30 28.28 5.09
C PHE A 69 15.87 28.28 5.63
N ASN A 70 15.47 29.42 6.20
CA ASN A 70 14.20 29.59 6.89
C ASN A 70 13.28 30.47 6.04
N ASN A 71 12.13 29.95 5.66
CA ASN A 71 11.12 30.66 4.85
C ASN A 71 11.70 31.25 3.55
N CYS A 72 12.64 30.54 2.93
CA CYS A 72 13.31 30.98 1.71
C CYS A 72 12.60 30.43 0.47
N TYR A 73 12.79 31.11 -0.66
CA TYR A 73 12.41 30.61 -1.98
C TYR A 73 13.67 30.27 -2.78
N ILE A 74 13.83 29.03 -3.22
CA ILE A 74 15.00 28.56 -3.97
C ILE A 74 14.53 27.88 -5.26
N LYS A 75 14.55 28.62 -6.37
CA LYS A 75 14.07 28.11 -7.67
C LYS A 75 15.00 27.05 -8.27
N GLU A 76 16.29 27.06 -7.98
CA GLU A 76 17.23 26.04 -8.45
C GLU A 76 18.33 25.86 -7.41
N LEU A 77 18.26 24.78 -6.65
CA LEU A 77 19.27 24.37 -5.69
C LEU A 77 20.26 23.40 -6.32
N GLU A 78 21.55 23.66 -6.12
CA GLU A 78 22.63 22.79 -6.55
C GLU A 78 23.67 22.70 -5.42
N ILE A 79 23.82 21.51 -4.86
CA ILE A 79 24.84 21.24 -3.84
C ILE A 79 25.69 20.11 -4.35
N GLU A 80 26.92 20.47 -4.70
CA GLU A 80 27.93 19.57 -5.24
C GLU A 80 29.29 19.95 -4.65
N ASN A 81 30.23 19.01 -4.63
CA ASN A 81 31.61 19.23 -4.17
C ASN A 81 31.67 19.72 -2.71
N ILE A 82 31.32 18.83 -1.78
CA ILE A 82 31.48 19.05 -0.34
C ILE A 82 32.64 18.18 0.15
N THR A 83 33.73 18.80 0.61
CA THR A 83 34.91 18.11 1.13
C THR A 83 34.77 17.76 2.62
N SER A 84 34.28 18.69 3.43
CA SER A 84 34.15 18.51 4.89
C SER A 84 33.04 17.55 5.29
N THR A 85 33.27 16.85 6.41
CA THR A 85 32.37 15.83 6.96
C THR A 85 31.44 16.33 8.08
N ASN A 86 31.59 17.59 8.48
CA ASN A 86 30.90 18.23 9.60
C ASN A 86 29.79 19.22 9.17
N ILE A 87 29.43 19.25 7.88
CA ILE A 87 28.45 20.20 7.33
C ILE A 87 27.05 19.58 7.32
N SER A 88 26.08 20.29 7.90
CA SER A 88 24.65 19.94 7.85
C SER A 88 23.85 21.06 7.20
N ILE A 89 22.85 20.70 6.38
CA ILE A 89 22.01 21.67 5.67
C ILE A 89 20.54 21.44 6.02
N HIS A 90 19.86 22.51 6.41
CA HIS A 90 18.50 22.46 6.90
C HIS A 90 17.61 23.46 6.15
N PHE A 91 16.50 23.00 5.62
CA PHE A 91 15.45 23.81 5.01
C PHE A 91 14.22 23.78 5.92
N HIS A 92 13.73 24.95 6.32
CA HIS A 92 12.55 25.08 7.16
C HIS A 92 11.53 26.01 6.50
N ALA A 93 10.29 25.54 6.39
CA ALA A 93 9.17 26.30 5.83
C ALA A 93 9.48 26.99 4.48
N SER A 94 10.39 26.38 3.70
CA SER A 94 10.93 26.97 2.47
C SER A 94 10.28 26.34 1.24
N MET A 95 10.23 27.10 0.15
CA MET A 95 9.82 26.61 -1.16
C MET A 95 11.06 26.35 -2.01
N LEU A 96 11.27 25.12 -2.46
CA LEU A 96 12.49 24.78 -3.19
C LEU A 96 12.35 23.67 -4.22
N ARG A 97 13.30 23.63 -5.15
CA ARG A 97 13.56 22.48 -6.02
C ARG A 97 15.04 22.41 -6.37
N GLY A 98 15.53 21.23 -6.71
CA GLY A 98 16.92 21.08 -7.17
C GLY A 98 17.54 19.73 -6.87
N ARG A 99 18.87 19.73 -6.75
CA ARG A 99 19.67 18.52 -6.56
C ARG A 99 20.74 18.71 -5.50
N ILE A 100 20.94 17.67 -4.69
CA ILE A 100 21.96 17.56 -3.67
C ILE A 100 22.72 16.27 -3.91
N LEU A 101 24.00 16.38 -4.29
CA LEU A 101 24.91 15.26 -4.50
C LEU A 101 26.14 15.49 -3.63
N ALA A 102 26.12 14.94 -2.41
CA ALA A 102 27.19 15.19 -1.45
C ALA A 102 27.31 14.08 -0.38
N SER A 103 28.29 13.19 -0.59
CA SER A 103 28.59 12.06 0.33
C SER A 103 29.14 12.47 1.68
N ASN A 104 29.79 13.64 1.75
CA ASN A 104 30.41 14.11 2.98
C ASN A 104 29.49 14.98 3.84
N LEU A 105 28.28 15.35 3.36
CA LEU A 105 27.33 16.04 4.24
C LEU A 105 26.96 15.14 5.42
N THR A 106 26.88 15.70 6.62
CA THR A 106 26.41 14.94 7.77
C THR A 106 24.90 14.66 7.66
N THR A 107 24.11 15.65 7.27
CA THR A 107 22.65 15.55 7.21
C THR A 107 22.05 16.62 6.30
N VAL A 108 20.99 16.25 5.58
CA VAL A 108 20.05 17.17 4.93
C VAL A 108 18.68 17.03 5.59
N SER A 109 18.11 18.15 6.03
CA SER A 109 16.78 18.18 6.64
C SER A 109 15.83 19.09 5.88
N LEU A 110 14.63 18.61 5.59
CA LEU A 110 13.53 19.38 5.00
C LEU A 110 12.34 19.34 5.96
N ASN A 111 12.08 20.45 6.64
CA ASN A 111 10.96 20.57 7.59
C ASN A 111 9.91 21.55 7.05
N ASN A 112 8.66 21.10 6.92
CA ASN A 112 7.54 21.89 6.39
C ASN A 112 7.83 22.58 5.05
N CYS A 113 8.69 21.99 4.22
CA CYS A 113 9.03 22.55 2.92
C CYS A 113 7.94 22.25 1.89
N LEU A 114 7.81 23.14 0.90
CA LEU A 114 6.95 22.92 -0.25
C LEU A 114 7.85 22.79 -1.48
N LEU A 115 7.73 21.69 -2.21
CA LEU A 115 8.60 21.47 -3.37
C LEU A 115 7.97 22.04 -4.64
N GLU A 116 8.76 22.74 -5.45
CA GLU A 116 8.34 23.07 -6.81
C GLU A 116 8.75 21.93 -7.73
N TYR A 117 7.82 20.98 -7.96
CA TYR A 117 8.04 19.72 -8.68
C TYR A 117 8.81 18.66 -7.87
N GLY A 118 10.05 18.93 -7.45
CA GLY A 118 10.81 17.94 -6.67
C GLY A 118 12.26 18.27 -6.33
N ILE A 119 12.85 17.42 -5.50
CA ILE A 119 14.25 17.47 -5.09
C ILE A 119 14.91 16.08 -5.22
N PHE A 120 16.14 16.06 -5.73
CA PHE A 120 16.99 14.88 -5.79
C PHE A 120 18.05 14.96 -4.70
N VAL A 121 18.12 13.94 -3.85
CA VAL A 121 19.07 13.83 -2.73
C VAL A 121 19.81 12.51 -2.87
N THR A 122 21.03 12.58 -3.38
CA THR A 122 21.82 11.41 -3.76
C THR A 122 23.08 11.31 -2.92
N ASN A 123 23.35 10.10 -2.41
CA ASN A 123 24.51 9.74 -1.59
C ASN A 123 24.63 10.55 -0.30
N VAL A 124 23.57 11.16 0.23
CA VAL A 124 23.65 11.90 1.50
C VAL A 124 23.50 10.92 2.67
N PRO A 125 24.43 10.86 3.63
CA PRO A 125 24.38 9.93 4.77
C PRO A 125 23.06 9.93 5.53
N ARG A 126 22.47 11.11 5.78
CA ARG A 126 21.19 11.22 6.48
C ARG A 126 20.25 12.22 5.83
N VAL A 127 19.02 11.77 5.57
CA VAL A 127 17.94 12.58 5.01
C VAL A 127 16.74 12.56 5.95
N ASP A 128 16.40 13.73 6.48
CA ASP A 128 15.25 13.91 7.37
C ASP A 128 14.18 14.77 6.66
N VAL A 129 13.03 14.20 6.33
CA VAL A 129 11.85 14.94 5.82
C VAL A 129 10.80 14.97 6.91
N SER A 130 10.27 16.13 7.25
CA SER A 130 9.26 16.23 8.30
C SER A 130 8.19 17.26 8.01
N TYR A 131 6.94 16.92 8.32
CA TYR A 131 5.84 17.87 8.40
C TYR A 131 5.36 17.97 9.84
N THR A 132 5.61 19.10 10.48
CA THR A 132 5.27 19.33 11.89
C THR A 132 4.24 20.43 12.02
N THR A 133 3.25 20.19 12.87
CA THR A 133 2.18 21.17 13.19
C THR A 133 2.72 22.40 13.92
N GLU A 134 3.97 22.35 14.36
CA GLU A 134 4.61 23.38 15.16
C GLU A 134 5.14 24.54 14.31
N ASN A 135 5.62 24.33 13.09
CA ASN A 135 6.47 25.33 12.42
C ASN A 135 5.91 25.90 11.11
N ILE A 136 4.59 25.87 10.93
CA ILE A 136 3.92 26.61 9.85
C ILE A 136 3.45 27.95 10.39
N PHE A 137 3.98 29.04 9.84
CA PHE A 137 3.67 30.41 10.28
C PHE A 137 2.95 31.19 9.17
N PRO A 138 1.64 31.51 9.33
CA PRO A 138 0.86 32.21 8.30
C PRO A 138 1.48 33.48 7.77
N TYR A 139 2.17 34.23 8.64
CA TYR A 139 2.84 35.47 8.24
C TYR A 139 3.91 35.21 7.18
N TRP A 140 4.79 34.24 7.42
CA TRP A 140 5.92 33.94 6.54
C TRP A 140 5.46 33.26 5.25
N TRP A 141 4.57 32.29 5.34
CA TRP A 141 3.95 31.67 4.17
C TRP A 141 3.19 32.69 3.33
N GLY A 142 2.36 33.52 3.96
CA GLY A 142 1.64 34.58 3.24
C GLY A 142 2.56 35.58 2.55
N ARG A 143 3.72 35.88 3.14
CA ARG A 143 4.74 36.73 2.51
C ARG A 143 5.42 36.02 1.34
N LEU A 144 5.78 34.75 1.51
CA LEU A 144 6.38 33.91 0.46
C LEU A 144 5.44 33.77 -0.75
N PHE A 145 4.16 33.49 -0.53
CA PHE A 145 3.15 33.36 -1.58
C PHE A 145 2.88 34.68 -2.31
N ARG A 146 2.83 35.82 -1.60
CA ARG A 146 2.67 37.13 -2.25
C ARG A 146 3.83 37.46 -3.19
N GLU A 147 5.07 37.19 -2.79
CA GLU A 147 6.26 37.38 -3.64
C GLU A 147 6.22 36.49 -4.88
N ARG A 148 5.57 35.33 -4.78
CA ARG A 148 5.33 34.41 -5.90
C ARG A 148 4.06 34.72 -6.71
N GLN A 149 3.33 35.79 -6.36
CA GLN A 149 2.03 36.14 -6.96
C GLN A 149 1.00 34.99 -6.84
N ILE A 150 1.07 34.22 -5.76
CA ILE A 150 0.17 33.11 -5.46
C ILE A 150 -0.93 33.63 -4.54
N ASN A 151 -2.15 33.71 -5.07
CA ASN A 151 -3.32 34.23 -4.33
C ASN A 151 -3.98 33.17 -3.45
N ASP A 152 -3.88 31.89 -3.82
CA ASP A 152 -4.42 30.76 -3.07
C ASP A 152 -3.32 29.70 -2.87
N HIS A 153 -2.94 29.46 -1.62
CA HIS A 153 -1.91 28.48 -1.27
C HIS A 153 -2.33 27.05 -1.59
N LYS A 154 -3.63 26.77 -1.70
CA LYS A 154 -4.14 25.45 -2.09
C LYS A 154 -3.65 25.02 -3.45
N VAL A 155 -3.36 25.96 -4.37
CA VAL A 155 -2.76 25.68 -5.67
C VAL A 155 -1.40 25.01 -5.49
N VAL A 156 -0.55 25.54 -4.60
CA VAL A 156 0.79 24.99 -4.30
C VAL A 156 0.69 23.63 -3.63
N LEU A 157 -0.28 23.44 -2.74
CA LEU A 157 -0.45 22.15 -2.06
C LEU A 157 -0.79 21.04 -3.06
N ARG A 158 -1.63 21.33 -4.06
CA ARG A 158 -2.07 20.40 -5.12
C ARG A 158 -0.98 20.02 -6.11
N GLU A 159 0.01 20.89 -6.30
CA GLU A 159 1.14 20.61 -7.18
C GLU A 159 1.90 19.37 -6.71
N LYS A 160 2.32 18.54 -7.67
CA LYS A 160 3.09 17.33 -7.38
C LYS A 160 4.45 17.71 -6.76
N GLN A 161 4.74 17.10 -5.62
CA GLN A 161 5.95 17.34 -4.82
C GLN A 161 6.71 16.03 -4.67
N HIS A 162 7.88 15.92 -5.32
CA HIS A 162 8.63 14.68 -5.35
C HIS A 162 9.94 14.74 -4.56
N TYR A 163 10.10 13.83 -3.60
CA TYR A 163 11.38 13.56 -2.94
C TYR A 163 12.00 12.32 -3.60
N HIS A 164 13.11 12.51 -4.30
CA HIS A 164 13.92 11.43 -4.84
C HIS A 164 15.15 11.25 -3.95
N ILE A 165 15.21 10.15 -3.21
CA ILE A 165 16.28 9.86 -2.26
C ILE A 165 17.00 8.60 -2.73
N GLU A 166 18.31 8.71 -2.94
CA GLU A 166 19.13 7.62 -3.47
C GLU A 166 20.34 7.42 -2.57
N ASN A 167 20.57 6.17 -2.15
CA ASN A 167 21.76 5.77 -1.37
C ASN A 167 22.00 6.58 -0.10
N ALA A 168 20.95 6.92 0.64
CA ALA A 168 21.10 7.48 1.98
C ALA A 168 21.28 6.37 3.02
N LYS A 169 22.13 6.58 4.04
CA LYS A 169 22.31 5.60 5.12
C LYS A 169 21.12 5.58 6.07
N ILE A 170 20.63 6.76 6.41
CA ILE A 170 19.50 6.98 7.31
C ILE A 170 18.47 7.85 6.60
N ILE A 171 17.24 7.35 6.49
CA ILE A 171 16.09 8.07 5.97
C ILE A 171 15.03 8.14 7.05
N LYS A 172 14.63 9.35 7.44
CA LYS A 172 13.51 9.57 8.37
C LYS A 172 12.49 10.50 7.75
N ILE A 173 11.26 10.02 7.62
CA ILE A 173 10.15 10.76 7.02
C ILE A 173 8.98 10.72 7.99
N THR A 174 8.73 11.82 8.68
CA THR A 174 7.77 11.83 9.79
C THR A 174 6.77 12.97 9.69
N SER A 175 5.57 12.76 10.21
CA SER A 175 4.69 13.87 10.54
C SER A 175 4.27 13.82 12.01
N SER A 176 4.32 14.97 12.67
CA SER A 176 4.03 15.07 14.11
C SER A 176 2.55 15.28 14.42
N LYS A 177 1.67 15.28 13.40
CA LYS A 177 0.27 15.62 13.58
C LYS A 177 -0.47 14.52 14.33
N LYS A 178 -1.19 14.90 15.38
CA LYS A 178 -2.16 14.03 16.05
C LYS A 178 -3.56 14.29 15.49
N SER A 179 -4.36 13.23 15.34
CA SER A 179 -5.76 13.33 14.88
C SER A 179 -6.64 14.21 15.79
N THR A 180 -6.25 14.38 17.06
CA THR A 180 -6.96 15.18 18.06
C THR A 180 -6.56 16.66 18.08
N GLU A 181 -5.55 17.08 17.31
CA GLU A 181 -5.11 18.47 17.31
C GLU A 181 -6.10 19.38 16.54
N PRO A 182 -6.54 20.51 17.13
CA PRO A 182 -7.39 21.45 16.42
C PRO A 182 -6.65 22.02 15.21
N THR A 183 -7.36 22.18 14.09
CA THR A 183 -6.84 22.68 12.82
C THR A 183 -6.96 24.20 12.70
N GLY A 184 -6.27 24.80 11.72
CA GLY A 184 -6.29 26.22 11.45
C GLY A 184 -5.30 27.04 12.29
N LYS A 185 -5.63 28.32 12.49
CA LYS A 185 -4.77 29.27 13.22
C LYS A 185 -4.82 29.02 14.72
N TYR A 186 -3.65 29.02 15.36
CA TYR A 186 -3.55 28.89 16.81
C TYR A 186 -2.49 29.83 17.38
N ILE A 187 -2.60 30.13 18.68
CA ILE A 187 -1.66 31.02 19.38
C ILE A 187 -0.65 30.16 20.14
N LYS A 188 0.63 30.39 19.89
CA LYS A 188 1.72 29.84 20.69
C LYS A 188 1.97 30.72 21.91
N GLN A 189 1.87 30.14 23.10
CA GLN A 189 1.97 30.87 24.37
C GLN A 189 3.36 31.48 24.60
N PHE A 190 4.43 30.81 24.15
CA PHE A 190 5.81 31.21 24.42
C PHE A 190 6.47 31.99 23.26
N ASN A 191 5.78 32.19 22.15
CA ASN A 191 6.34 32.90 20.99
C ASN A 191 5.86 34.34 20.94
N THR A 192 6.76 35.24 20.56
CA THR A 192 6.46 36.68 20.39
C THR A 192 6.43 37.08 18.91
N GLY A 193 5.81 38.24 18.63
CA GLY A 193 5.78 38.84 17.30
C GLY A 193 5.15 37.96 16.21
N VAL A 194 5.80 37.89 15.05
CA VAL A 194 5.31 37.15 13.86
C VAL A 194 5.23 35.64 14.05
N TYR A 195 5.90 35.10 15.08
CA TYR A 195 5.90 33.66 15.40
C TYR A 195 4.85 33.28 16.45
N ARG A 196 4.08 34.25 16.97
CA ARG A 196 2.99 34.02 17.93
C ARG A 196 1.82 33.25 17.32
N LEU A 197 1.56 33.47 16.04
CA LEU A 197 0.47 32.80 15.31
C LEU A 197 1.04 31.61 14.54
N GLY A 198 0.66 30.41 14.93
CA GLY A 198 0.92 29.18 14.19
C GLY A 198 -0.26 28.80 13.30
N TYR A 199 -0.03 27.86 12.40
CA TYR A 199 -1.06 27.25 11.57
C TYR A 199 -0.95 25.73 11.57
N ARG A 200 -2.10 25.07 11.58
CA ARG A 200 -2.22 23.64 11.34
C ARG A 200 -3.08 23.47 10.12
N LEU A 201 -2.61 22.69 9.16
CA LEU A 201 -3.38 22.39 7.96
C LEU A 201 -4.71 21.72 8.37
N THR A 202 -5.78 22.15 7.71
CA THR A 202 -7.07 21.48 7.80
C THR A 202 -6.98 20.10 7.15
N ALA A 203 -7.91 19.20 7.49
CA ALA A 203 -7.95 17.87 6.87
C ALA A 203 -8.07 17.94 5.34
N ASP A 204 -8.78 18.94 4.81
CA ASP A 204 -8.90 19.15 3.37
C ASP A 204 -7.59 19.63 2.76
N GLU A 205 -6.87 20.56 3.39
CA GLU A 205 -5.56 21.02 2.90
C GLU A 205 -4.49 19.92 2.95
N GLU A 206 -4.55 19.02 3.91
CA GLU A 206 -3.67 17.85 3.95
C GLU A 206 -3.97 16.86 2.83
N LYS A 207 -5.25 16.67 2.52
CA LYS A 207 -5.64 15.91 1.33
C LYS A 207 -5.17 16.58 0.04
N LEU A 208 -4.89 17.89 0.05
CA LEU A 208 -4.29 18.55 -1.11
C LEU A 208 -2.78 18.29 -1.22
N LEU A 209 -2.05 18.08 -0.11
CA LEU A 209 -0.59 17.91 -0.12
C LEU A 209 -0.14 16.73 -0.99
N ASN A 210 0.26 17.03 -2.23
CA ASN A 210 0.50 16.02 -3.25
C ASN A 210 1.96 15.50 -3.21
N VAL A 211 2.31 14.87 -2.09
CA VAL A 211 3.68 14.39 -1.82
C VAL A 211 3.90 12.98 -2.37
N GLY A 212 4.92 12.83 -3.21
CA GLY A 212 5.46 11.57 -3.68
C GLY A 212 6.88 11.35 -3.18
N ILE A 213 7.18 10.13 -2.73
CA ILE A 213 8.51 9.73 -2.27
C ILE A 213 9.00 8.58 -3.14
N HIS A 214 10.23 8.69 -3.62
CA HIS A 214 10.95 7.66 -4.35
C HIS A 214 12.27 7.37 -3.64
N ILE A 215 12.44 6.16 -3.13
CA ILE A 215 13.66 5.72 -2.44
C ILE A 215 14.30 4.58 -3.24
N VAL A 216 15.57 4.75 -3.58
CA VAL A 216 16.37 3.76 -4.30
C VAL A 216 17.54 3.30 -3.45
N TYR A 217 17.62 1.99 -3.24
CA TYR A 217 18.73 1.30 -2.60
C TYR A 217 19.60 0.63 -3.67
N THR A 218 20.92 0.79 -3.59
CA THR A 218 21.86 0.06 -4.46
C THR A 218 22.13 -1.36 -3.92
N LYS A 219 22.78 -2.22 -4.71
CA LYS A 219 23.05 -3.63 -4.33
C LYS A 219 23.99 -3.76 -3.11
N ASP A 220 24.91 -2.81 -2.98
CA ASP A 220 25.91 -2.70 -1.92
C ASP A 220 25.63 -1.51 -1.00
N SER A 221 24.34 -1.20 -0.78
CA SER A 221 23.95 -0.08 0.06
C SER A 221 24.48 -0.24 1.49
N GLU A 222 25.03 0.86 2.03
CA GLU A 222 25.39 1.00 3.45
C GLU A 222 24.19 1.56 4.25
N ASP A 223 22.96 1.20 3.86
CA ASP A 223 21.78 1.69 4.56
C ASP A 223 21.63 1.00 5.92
N GLU A 224 21.29 1.80 6.92
CA GLU A 224 21.16 1.39 8.31
C GLU A 224 19.69 1.43 8.75
N LEU A 225 18.96 2.48 8.33
CA LEU A 225 17.59 2.73 8.76
C LEU A 225 16.78 3.50 7.72
N THR A 226 15.59 3.01 7.40
CA THR A 226 14.53 3.80 6.76
C THR A 226 13.26 3.74 7.60
N GLU A 227 12.77 4.90 8.01
CA GLU A 227 11.59 5.07 8.86
C GLU A 227 10.66 6.09 8.22
N ILE A 228 9.45 5.65 7.85
CA ILE A 228 8.35 6.51 7.39
C ILE A 228 7.21 6.36 8.39
N ASP A 229 6.83 7.42 9.08
CA ASP A 229 5.79 7.36 10.12
C ASP A 229 4.79 8.52 10.04
N ASN A 230 3.51 8.17 10.19
CA ASN A 230 2.39 9.10 10.32
C ASN A 230 2.31 10.14 9.18
N PHE A 231 2.47 9.68 7.94
CA PHE A 231 2.61 10.56 6.78
C PHE A 231 1.56 10.26 5.69
N GLY A 232 0.92 11.32 5.19
CA GLY A 232 -0.01 11.23 4.05
C GLY A 232 0.72 11.37 2.71
N LEU A 233 0.74 10.30 1.91
CA LEU A 233 1.49 10.23 0.65
C LEU A 233 0.54 10.03 -0.53
N ARG A 234 0.74 10.80 -1.61
CA ARG A 234 0.13 10.44 -2.90
C ARG A 234 0.78 9.17 -3.42
N SER A 235 2.11 9.08 -3.36
CA SER A 235 2.83 7.89 -3.81
C SER A 235 4.05 7.58 -2.96
N LEU A 236 4.28 6.31 -2.67
CA LEU A 236 5.51 5.78 -2.13
C LEU A 236 6.08 4.76 -3.12
N SER A 237 7.30 4.98 -3.60
CA SER A 237 7.98 4.07 -4.51
C SER A 237 9.32 3.66 -3.90
N LEU A 238 9.53 2.35 -3.80
CA LEU A 238 10.67 1.73 -3.15
C LEU A 238 11.31 0.73 -4.12
N SER A 239 12.63 0.79 -4.27
CA SER A 239 13.34 -0.15 -5.13
C SER A 239 14.73 -0.50 -4.64
N GLY A 240 15.19 -1.72 -4.93
CA GLY A 240 16.51 -2.21 -4.57
C GLY A 240 16.55 -3.06 -3.31
N ASN A 241 17.74 -3.22 -2.72
CA ASN A 241 18.00 -4.23 -1.71
C ASN A 241 18.47 -3.61 -0.37
N PRO A 242 17.57 -3.01 0.43
CA PRO A 242 17.98 -2.38 1.68
C PRO A 242 18.65 -3.40 2.61
N SER A 243 19.81 -3.02 3.17
CA SER A 243 20.54 -3.79 4.18
C SER A 243 20.12 -3.47 5.60
N GLY A 244 19.54 -2.30 5.83
CA GLY A 244 19.15 -1.79 7.13
C GLY A 244 17.75 -2.19 7.57
N LYS A 245 17.33 -1.67 8.73
CA LYS A 245 15.95 -1.81 9.19
C LYS A 245 15.02 -0.93 8.37
N PHE A 246 13.88 -1.48 7.96
CA PHE A 246 12.89 -0.76 7.16
C PHE A 246 11.51 -0.76 7.83
N SER A 247 10.91 0.42 7.99
CA SER A 247 9.54 0.53 8.52
C SER A 247 8.74 1.66 7.86
N VAL A 248 7.51 1.33 7.45
CA VAL A 248 6.46 2.29 7.10
C VAL A 248 5.31 2.08 8.05
N GLN A 249 4.92 3.11 8.79
CA GLN A 249 3.96 3.03 9.87
C GLN A 249 2.90 4.14 9.76
N ASN A 250 1.66 3.81 10.13
CA ASN A 250 0.56 4.77 10.34
C ASN A 250 0.33 5.74 9.17
N SER A 251 0.47 5.26 7.93
CA SER A 251 0.53 6.13 6.76
C SER A 251 -0.65 5.91 5.82
N ASN A 252 -1.21 6.99 5.29
CA ASN A 252 -2.21 6.94 4.23
C ASN A 252 -1.49 7.08 2.88
N ILE A 253 -1.54 6.06 2.04
CA ILE A 253 -0.78 6.01 0.78
C ILE A 253 -1.74 5.85 -0.39
N GLY A 254 -1.70 6.77 -1.36
CA GLY A 254 -2.50 6.66 -2.58
C GLY A 254 -2.00 5.54 -3.49
N SER A 255 -0.72 5.57 -3.83
CA SER A 255 -0.06 4.54 -4.64
C SER A 255 1.20 4.00 -3.96
N LEU A 256 1.25 2.71 -3.69
CA LEU A 256 2.45 2.02 -3.19
C LEU A 256 3.09 1.20 -4.32
N TYR A 257 4.34 1.53 -4.67
CA TYR A 257 5.13 0.82 -5.67
C TYR A 257 6.34 0.18 -4.99
N LEU A 258 6.44 -1.14 -5.07
CA LEU A 258 7.64 -1.91 -4.73
C LEU A 258 8.18 -2.49 -6.04
N THR A 259 9.39 -2.13 -6.43
CA THR A 259 10.00 -2.60 -7.69
C THR A 259 11.38 -3.14 -7.42
N GLU A 260 11.63 -4.42 -7.70
CA GLU A 260 12.90 -5.09 -7.37
C GLU A 260 13.28 -4.92 -5.89
N PHE A 261 12.28 -4.79 -5.01
CA PHE A 261 12.48 -4.55 -3.59
C PHE A 261 12.73 -5.89 -2.88
N SER A 262 13.94 -6.06 -2.35
CA SER A 262 14.35 -7.30 -1.65
C SER A 262 15.13 -6.98 -0.38
N PRO A 263 14.44 -6.77 0.76
CA PRO A 263 15.08 -6.41 2.01
C PRO A 263 15.92 -7.57 2.58
N LYS A 264 17.16 -7.28 2.97
CA LYS A 264 18.08 -8.25 3.57
C LYS A 264 17.75 -8.53 5.04
N LEU A 265 17.30 -7.50 5.75
CA LEU A 265 16.78 -7.56 7.12
C LEU A 265 15.24 -7.40 7.12
N ASP A 266 14.65 -7.34 8.32
CA ASP A 266 13.21 -7.17 8.49
C ASP A 266 12.71 -5.84 7.91
N ALA A 267 11.70 -5.95 7.04
CA ALA A 267 10.92 -4.83 6.52
C ALA A 267 9.49 -4.89 7.05
N SER A 268 8.97 -3.78 7.56
CA SER A 268 7.62 -3.71 8.13
C SER A 268 6.75 -2.66 7.46
N PHE A 269 5.51 -3.03 7.17
CA PHE A 269 4.44 -2.16 6.73
C PHE A 269 3.30 -2.28 7.73
N TYR A 270 3.12 -1.28 8.57
CA TYR A 270 2.18 -1.28 9.69
C TYR A 270 1.12 -0.19 9.51
N ASN A 271 -0.16 -0.54 9.62
CA ASN A 271 -1.28 0.39 9.59
C ASN A 271 -1.27 1.29 8.33
N ILE A 272 -1.36 0.63 7.16
CA ILE A 272 -1.32 1.28 5.85
C ILE A 272 -2.70 1.25 5.23
N THR A 273 -3.24 2.44 4.96
CA THR A 273 -4.58 2.60 4.40
C THR A 273 -4.51 3.44 3.12
N PRO A 274 -5.45 3.28 2.18
CA PRO A 274 -5.46 4.10 0.97
C PRO A 274 -5.70 5.57 1.34
N ARG A 275 -4.97 6.46 0.67
CA ARG A 275 -5.25 7.90 0.76
C ARG A 275 -6.60 8.20 0.09
N PRO A 276 -7.51 8.95 0.76
CA PRO A 276 -8.75 9.39 0.13
C PRO A 276 -8.46 10.22 -1.12
N VAL A 277 -9.10 9.86 -2.23
CA VAL A 277 -9.01 10.60 -3.49
C VAL A 277 -9.78 11.91 -3.35
N TYR A 278 -9.13 13.05 -3.63
CA TYR A 278 -9.74 14.38 -3.48
C TYR A 278 -10.42 14.86 -4.77
N ASP A 279 -9.90 14.49 -5.95
CA ASP A 279 -10.44 14.92 -7.25
C ASP A 279 -11.21 13.80 -7.95
N GLU A 280 -12.36 14.14 -8.55
CA GLU A 280 -13.20 13.23 -9.35
C GLU A 280 -12.54 12.81 -10.67
N GLU A 281 -11.40 13.42 -11.05
CA GLU A 281 -10.69 13.14 -12.30
C GLU A 281 -9.57 12.09 -12.12
N GLY A 282 -9.96 10.82 -11.99
CA GLY A 282 -9.14 9.68 -12.43
C GLY A 282 -7.90 9.31 -11.59
N GLU A 283 -7.68 9.92 -10.41
CA GLU A 283 -6.68 9.41 -9.48
C GLU A 283 -7.20 8.13 -8.81
N GLU A 284 -6.53 7.02 -9.11
CA GLU A 284 -6.87 5.73 -8.50
C GLU A 284 -5.86 5.33 -7.42
N THR A 285 -6.34 4.66 -6.38
CA THR A 285 -5.48 4.07 -5.35
C THR A 285 -4.93 2.73 -5.81
N ARG A 286 -3.61 2.52 -5.67
CA ARG A 286 -2.92 1.37 -6.27
C ARG A 286 -1.85 0.76 -5.36
N ILE A 287 -1.70 -0.56 -5.39
CA ILE A 287 -0.50 -1.25 -4.91
C ILE A 287 0.09 -2.03 -6.07
N SER A 288 1.39 -1.84 -6.34
CA SER A 288 2.14 -2.56 -7.37
C SER A 288 3.40 -3.15 -6.75
N ILE A 289 3.55 -4.47 -6.79
CA ILE A 289 4.70 -5.22 -6.28
C ILE A 289 5.31 -6.01 -7.44
N HIS A 290 6.39 -5.48 -8.00
CA HIS A 290 6.99 -5.93 -9.25
C HIS A 290 8.40 -6.48 -9.02
N GLN A 291 8.60 -7.78 -9.29
CA GLN A 291 9.89 -8.46 -9.20
C GLN A 291 10.54 -8.39 -7.81
N CYS A 292 9.73 -8.44 -6.74
CA CYS A 292 10.20 -8.32 -5.37
C CYS A 292 10.46 -9.69 -4.72
N ASN A 293 11.39 -9.74 -3.78
CA ASN A 293 11.51 -10.84 -2.82
C ASN A 293 11.16 -10.34 -1.42
N LEU A 294 9.96 -10.69 -0.94
CA LEU A 294 9.40 -10.16 0.30
C LEU A 294 9.43 -11.17 1.46
N ASP A 295 10.31 -12.16 1.39
CA ASP A 295 10.42 -13.21 2.41
C ASP A 295 10.73 -12.66 3.82
N ASN A 296 11.41 -11.51 3.93
CA ASN A 296 11.70 -10.82 5.20
C ASN A 296 10.74 -9.65 5.48
N THR A 297 9.51 -9.71 4.95
CA THR A 297 8.56 -8.60 5.04
C THR A 297 7.35 -8.96 5.89
N TRP A 298 7.02 -8.08 6.82
CA TRP A 298 5.83 -8.14 7.66
C TRP A 298 4.83 -7.05 7.25
N PHE A 299 3.63 -7.48 6.88
CA PHE A 299 2.48 -6.62 6.64
C PHE A 299 1.50 -6.77 7.82
N ASP A 300 1.21 -5.67 8.49
CA ASP A 300 0.28 -5.63 9.61
C ASP A 300 -0.73 -4.51 9.47
N ASN A 301 -2.02 -4.85 9.58
CA ASN A 301 -3.12 -3.90 9.41
C ASN A 301 -3.00 -3.09 8.09
N VAL A 302 -2.75 -3.78 6.99
CA VAL A 302 -2.68 -3.19 5.64
C VAL A 302 -3.98 -3.45 4.91
N ASP A 303 -4.61 -2.39 4.41
CA ASP A 303 -5.94 -2.46 3.79
C ASP A 303 -5.88 -2.77 2.29
N PHE A 304 -5.36 -3.93 1.90
CA PHE A 304 -5.30 -4.33 0.48
C PHE A 304 -6.68 -4.30 -0.20
N GLY A 305 -7.75 -4.62 0.54
CA GLY A 305 -9.12 -4.63 0.05
C GLY A 305 -9.66 -3.27 -0.41
N ASP A 306 -9.13 -2.17 0.13
CA ASP A 306 -9.64 -0.82 -0.10
C ASP A 306 -8.88 -0.08 -1.23
N PHE A 307 -7.80 -0.66 -1.74
CA PHE A 307 -7.13 -0.15 -2.94
C PHE A 307 -7.91 -0.54 -4.19
N GLN A 308 -8.06 0.40 -5.13
CA GLN A 308 -8.80 0.18 -6.36
C GLN A 308 -8.10 -0.78 -7.33
N LYS A 309 -6.75 -0.83 -7.32
CA LYS A 309 -5.96 -1.76 -8.13
C LYS A 309 -4.83 -2.39 -7.32
N LEU A 310 -4.66 -3.70 -7.48
CA LEU A 310 -3.56 -4.47 -6.91
C LEU A 310 -2.83 -5.19 -8.05
N SER A 311 -1.51 -5.05 -8.14
CA SER A 311 -0.70 -5.83 -9.09
C SER A 311 0.47 -6.45 -8.36
N PHE A 312 0.52 -7.78 -8.30
CA PHE A 312 1.71 -8.50 -7.89
C PHE A 312 2.24 -9.23 -9.13
N TYR A 313 3.45 -8.89 -9.58
CA TYR A 313 4.03 -9.45 -10.79
C TYR A 313 5.43 -10.00 -10.50
N ARG A 314 5.61 -11.31 -10.75
CA ARG A 314 6.88 -12.03 -10.55
C ARG A 314 7.51 -11.80 -9.18
N SER A 315 6.69 -11.74 -8.14
CA SER A 315 7.11 -11.46 -6.77
C SER A 315 6.95 -12.69 -5.87
N LYS A 316 7.83 -12.82 -4.89
CA LYS A 316 7.87 -13.92 -3.93
C LYS A 316 7.35 -13.47 -2.56
N PHE A 317 6.38 -14.21 -2.01
CA PHE A 317 5.76 -13.95 -0.71
C PHE A 317 5.86 -15.14 0.26
N SER A 318 6.80 -16.06 0.02
CA SER A 318 6.73 -17.39 0.63
C SER A 318 6.89 -17.40 2.15
N ASN A 319 7.67 -16.46 2.69
CA ASN A 319 7.90 -16.29 4.12
C ASN A 319 7.37 -14.94 4.65
N SER A 320 6.66 -14.17 3.82
CA SER A 320 6.06 -12.92 4.27
C SER A 320 5.01 -13.18 5.35
N VAL A 321 4.97 -12.32 6.37
CA VAL A 321 4.00 -12.42 7.47
C VAL A 321 2.87 -11.43 7.20
N PHE A 322 1.63 -11.91 7.23
CA PHE A 322 0.43 -11.08 7.13
C PHE A 322 -0.39 -11.19 8.42
N THR A 323 -0.51 -10.11 9.16
CA THR A 323 -1.35 -10.01 10.37
C THR A 323 -2.39 -8.91 10.19
N SER A 324 -3.63 -9.17 10.58
CA SER A 324 -4.73 -8.19 10.54
C SER A 324 -4.94 -7.46 9.20
N CYS A 325 -4.43 -7.98 8.09
CA CYS A 325 -4.58 -7.37 6.78
C CYS A 325 -5.98 -7.64 6.22
N SER A 326 -6.58 -6.63 5.61
CA SER A 326 -7.88 -6.78 4.93
C SER A 326 -7.66 -7.08 3.44
N PHE A 327 -8.39 -8.06 2.92
CA PHE A 327 -8.40 -8.42 1.49
C PHE A 327 -9.81 -8.22 0.94
N PRO A 328 -9.98 -8.02 -0.38
CA PRO A 328 -11.29 -7.76 -0.98
C PRO A 328 -12.35 -8.79 -0.53
N GLU A 329 -13.51 -8.35 -0.05
CA GLU A 329 -14.53 -9.29 0.48
C GLU A 329 -15.18 -10.14 -0.61
N LYS A 330 -15.45 -9.51 -1.76
CA LYS A 330 -16.22 -10.08 -2.87
C LYS A 330 -15.30 -10.71 -3.92
N TYR A 331 -15.73 -11.83 -4.49
CA TYR A 331 -14.98 -12.52 -5.54
C TYR A 331 -14.74 -11.63 -6.77
N GLU A 332 -15.74 -10.82 -7.14
CA GLU A 332 -15.65 -9.90 -8.27
C GLU A 332 -14.55 -8.84 -8.06
N ALA A 333 -14.33 -8.42 -6.81
CA ALA A 333 -13.29 -7.43 -6.48
C ALA A 333 -11.86 -7.98 -6.66
N TYR A 334 -11.67 -9.29 -6.71
CA TYR A 334 -10.37 -9.89 -7.06
C TYR A 334 -10.06 -9.78 -8.56
N GLU A 335 -10.99 -9.34 -9.41
CA GLU A 335 -10.65 -8.99 -10.80
C GLU A 335 -9.76 -7.73 -10.88
N ASN A 336 -9.76 -6.91 -9.83
CA ASN A 336 -8.84 -5.78 -9.67
C ASN A 336 -7.41 -6.23 -9.32
N PHE A 337 -7.20 -7.53 -9.10
CA PHE A 337 -5.91 -8.13 -8.89
C PHE A 337 -5.29 -8.56 -10.23
N LEU A 338 -4.36 -7.75 -10.71
CA LEU A 338 -3.81 -7.84 -12.06
C LEU A 338 -2.35 -8.27 -11.99
N PRO A 339 -1.96 -9.50 -12.35
CA PRO A 339 -0.55 -9.87 -12.49
C PRO A 339 0.01 -9.31 -13.81
N VAL A 340 0.15 -7.99 -13.87
CA VAL A 340 0.66 -7.28 -15.05
C VAL A 340 1.98 -6.63 -14.71
N GLU A 341 2.88 -6.62 -15.69
CA GLU A 341 4.20 -5.97 -15.56
C GLU A 341 4.06 -4.49 -15.21
N ASN A 342 3.06 -3.82 -15.79
CA ASN A 342 2.79 -2.41 -15.51
C ASN A 342 1.32 -2.19 -15.16
N ILE A 343 1.06 -1.78 -13.91
CA ILE A 343 -0.28 -1.51 -13.39
C ILE A 343 -0.99 -0.34 -14.10
N HIS A 344 -0.24 0.53 -14.79
CA HIS A 344 -0.80 1.63 -15.57
C HIS A 344 -1.37 1.18 -16.93
N TYR A 345 -1.02 -0.02 -17.39
CA TYR A 345 -1.50 -0.61 -18.64
C TYR A 345 -2.17 -1.97 -18.37
N PRO A 346 -3.31 -1.99 -17.64
CA PRO A 346 -4.00 -3.21 -17.22
C PRO A 346 -4.50 -4.10 -18.38
N GLU A 347 -4.61 -3.53 -19.57
CA GLU A 347 -4.95 -4.20 -20.83
C GLU A 347 -3.82 -5.09 -21.37
N ASN A 348 -2.56 -4.84 -20.99
CA ASN A 348 -1.40 -5.61 -21.43
C ASN A 348 -1.24 -6.92 -20.65
N ARG A 349 -2.28 -7.77 -20.71
CA ARG A 349 -2.32 -9.07 -20.04
C ARG A 349 -1.50 -10.09 -20.82
N THR A 350 -0.67 -10.85 -20.10
CA THR A 350 0.07 -11.98 -20.68
C THR A 350 -0.88 -13.11 -21.08
N SER A 351 -0.46 -13.98 -22.00
CA SER A 351 -1.22 -15.19 -22.35
C SER A 351 -1.45 -16.13 -21.16
N ASN A 352 -0.61 -16.02 -20.13
CA ASN A 352 -0.63 -16.84 -18.91
C ASN A 352 -1.30 -16.14 -17.71
N HIS A 353 -1.97 -15.01 -17.92
CA HIS A 353 -2.56 -14.17 -16.87
C HIS A 353 -3.31 -14.96 -15.77
N HIS A 354 -4.19 -15.89 -16.14
CA HIS A 354 -4.95 -16.68 -15.15
C HIS A 354 -4.09 -17.70 -14.39
N LYS A 355 -3.02 -18.20 -15.00
CA LYS A 355 -2.05 -19.07 -14.34
C LYS A 355 -1.22 -18.25 -13.34
N ASP A 356 -0.78 -17.06 -13.74
CA ASP A 356 -0.04 -16.15 -12.86
C ASP A 356 -0.90 -15.73 -11.66
N GLN A 357 -2.18 -15.39 -11.88
CA GLN A 357 -3.16 -15.12 -10.80
C GLN A 357 -3.26 -16.32 -9.83
N TYR A 358 -3.43 -17.53 -10.38
CA TYR A 358 -3.53 -18.75 -9.58
C TYR A 358 -2.31 -18.94 -8.67
N GLU A 359 -1.10 -18.81 -9.21
CA GLU A 359 0.14 -18.99 -8.46
C GLU A 359 0.33 -17.94 -7.35
N ILE A 360 -0.06 -16.69 -7.60
CA ILE A 360 0.02 -15.62 -6.58
C ILE A 360 -0.95 -15.90 -5.43
N PHE A 361 -2.21 -16.27 -5.73
CA PHE A 361 -3.17 -16.60 -4.69
C PHE A 361 -2.76 -17.82 -3.86
N LEU A 362 -2.06 -18.79 -4.45
CA LEU A 362 -1.47 -19.90 -3.71
C LEU A 362 -0.36 -19.45 -2.75
N GLN A 363 0.52 -18.54 -3.18
CA GLN A 363 1.55 -17.99 -2.31
C GLN A 363 0.94 -17.23 -1.12
N LEU A 364 -0.04 -16.36 -1.39
CA LEU A 364 -0.75 -15.60 -0.35
C LEU A 364 -1.51 -16.54 0.60
N LYS A 365 -2.17 -17.58 0.07
CA LYS A 365 -2.80 -18.63 0.89
C LYS A 365 -1.79 -19.23 1.86
N LYS A 366 -0.64 -19.68 1.36
CA LYS A 366 0.39 -20.34 2.17
C LYS A 366 0.91 -19.41 3.27
N ALA A 367 1.13 -18.14 2.95
CA ALA A 367 1.57 -17.14 3.92
C ALA A 367 0.53 -16.94 5.04
N LEU A 368 -0.75 -16.78 4.70
CA LEU A 368 -1.84 -16.61 5.68
C LEU A 368 -2.13 -17.85 6.51
N GLU A 369 -2.00 -19.04 5.92
CA GLU A 369 -2.11 -20.31 6.64
C GLU A 369 -0.95 -20.44 7.64
N GLY A 370 0.26 -20.03 7.26
CA GLY A 370 1.44 -19.99 8.13
C GLY A 370 1.29 -19.07 9.35
N THR A 371 0.49 -18.00 9.26
CA THR A 371 0.19 -17.10 10.39
C THR A 371 -1.04 -17.53 11.20
N GLY A 372 -1.68 -18.65 10.85
CA GLY A 372 -2.88 -19.14 11.52
C GLY A 372 -4.19 -18.47 11.06
N ASN A 373 -4.16 -17.62 10.03
CA ASN A 373 -5.37 -17.05 9.43
C ASN A 373 -6.05 -18.05 8.48
N VAL A 374 -6.68 -19.07 9.08
CA VAL A 374 -7.38 -20.15 8.35
C VAL A 374 -8.57 -19.61 7.56
N TYR A 375 -9.24 -18.56 8.03
CA TYR A 375 -10.41 -18.01 7.37
C TYR A 375 -10.08 -17.37 6.01
N GLU A 376 -9.12 -16.44 5.97
CA GLU A 376 -8.73 -15.78 4.71
C GLU A 376 -7.97 -16.72 3.77
N SER A 377 -7.16 -17.63 4.30
CA SER A 377 -6.46 -18.64 3.47
C SER A 377 -7.45 -19.54 2.72
N LEU A 378 -8.53 -20.00 3.37
CA LEU A 378 -9.58 -20.77 2.72
C LEU A 378 -10.29 -19.97 1.60
N LYS A 379 -10.53 -18.68 1.81
CA LYS A 379 -11.11 -17.80 0.80
C LYS A 379 -10.19 -17.66 -0.42
N LEU A 380 -8.91 -17.39 -0.20
CA LEU A 380 -7.89 -17.34 -1.27
C LEU A 380 -7.75 -18.69 -1.99
N GLN A 381 -7.90 -19.82 -1.30
CA GLN A 381 -7.94 -21.12 -1.94
C GLN A 381 -9.10 -21.23 -2.95
N GLY A 382 -10.31 -20.82 -2.57
CA GLY A 382 -11.46 -20.81 -3.48
C GLY A 382 -11.25 -19.89 -4.70
N ILE A 383 -10.63 -18.73 -4.48
CA ILE A 383 -10.29 -17.77 -5.55
C ILE A 383 -9.25 -18.36 -6.49
N SER A 384 -8.20 -18.99 -5.94
CA SER A 384 -7.16 -19.66 -6.73
C SER A 384 -7.77 -20.72 -7.65
N HIS A 385 -8.70 -21.54 -7.15
CA HIS A 385 -9.37 -22.55 -7.96
C HIS A 385 -10.29 -21.95 -9.04
N THR A 386 -10.89 -20.80 -8.78
CA THR A 386 -11.66 -20.06 -9.77
C THR A 386 -10.75 -19.52 -10.89
N ALA A 387 -9.58 -18.99 -10.55
CA ALA A 387 -8.56 -18.56 -11.52
C ALA A 387 -8.03 -19.76 -12.33
N LEU A 388 -7.77 -20.88 -11.65
CA LEU A 388 -7.31 -22.13 -12.26
C LEU A 388 -8.30 -22.61 -13.33
N ASN A 389 -9.61 -22.58 -13.07
CA ASN A 389 -10.63 -23.00 -14.03
C ASN A 389 -10.61 -22.17 -15.35
N LYS A 390 -10.14 -20.92 -15.30
CA LYS A 390 -10.00 -20.04 -16.47
C LYS A 390 -8.73 -20.32 -17.29
N VAL A 391 -7.81 -21.14 -16.80
CA VAL A 391 -6.55 -21.48 -17.49
C VAL A 391 -6.83 -22.40 -18.69
N LYS A 392 -6.29 -22.05 -19.86
CA LYS A 392 -6.55 -22.78 -21.11
C LYS A 392 -5.97 -24.21 -21.10
N SER A 393 -4.78 -24.41 -20.54
CA SER A 393 -4.02 -25.67 -20.57
C SER A 393 -4.55 -26.81 -19.69
N ILE A 394 -5.57 -26.57 -18.86
CA ILE A 394 -6.11 -27.58 -17.96
C ILE A 394 -7.03 -28.55 -18.70
N SER A 395 -6.99 -29.82 -18.28
CA SER A 395 -7.82 -30.87 -18.87
C SER A 395 -9.33 -30.53 -18.76
N PRO A 396 -10.16 -30.90 -19.75
CA PRO A 396 -11.60 -30.66 -19.67
C PRO A 396 -12.24 -31.33 -18.45
N ALA A 397 -11.76 -32.51 -18.04
CA ALA A 397 -12.27 -33.22 -16.86
C ALA A 397 -12.03 -32.42 -15.57
N ASP A 398 -10.81 -31.88 -15.39
CA ASP A 398 -10.50 -31.04 -14.24
C ASP A 398 -11.32 -29.75 -14.22
N LYS A 399 -11.58 -29.15 -15.40
CA LYS A 399 -12.45 -27.97 -15.50
C LYS A 399 -13.88 -28.28 -15.06
N VAL A 400 -14.41 -29.45 -15.44
CA VAL A 400 -15.74 -29.90 -14.96
C VAL A 400 -15.73 -30.05 -13.45
N ILE A 401 -14.70 -30.68 -12.86
CA ILE A 401 -14.57 -30.84 -11.40
C ILE A 401 -14.53 -29.48 -10.70
N LEU A 402 -13.70 -28.55 -11.19
CA LEU A 402 -13.59 -27.19 -10.64
C LEU A 402 -14.90 -26.42 -10.75
N TRP A 403 -15.59 -26.53 -11.88
CA TRP A 403 -16.89 -25.90 -12.10
C TRP A 403 -17.98 -26.46 -11.18
N ILE A 404 -18.07 -27.79 -11.06
CA ILE A 404 -19.03 -28.44 -10.16
C ILE A 404 -18.77 -28.00 -8.71
N ASN A 405 -17.52 -28.00 -8.25
CA ASN A 405 -17.17 -27.57 -6.89
C ASN A 405 -17.46 -26.08 -6.65
N SER A 406 -17.25 -25.21 -7.65
CA SER A 406 -17.60 -23.79 -7.57
C SER A 406 -19.12 -23.60 -7.36
N LYS A 407 -19.95 -24.35 -8.11
CA LYS A 407 -21.41 -24.25 -8.06
C LYS A 407 -22.05 -24.97 -6.87
N SER A 408 -21.53 -26.13 -6.49
CA SER A 408 -22.14 -26.99 -5.46
C SER A 408 -21.86 -26.50 -4.05
N ASN A 409 -20.61 -26.10 -3.73
CA ASN A 409 -20.22 -25.70 -2.38
C ASN A 409 -19.25 -24.52 -2.30
N ASN A 410 -19.04 -23.79 -3.41
CA ASN A 410 -18.08 -22.69 -3.49
C ASN A 410 -16.66 -23.11 -3.09
N HIS A 411 -16.17 -24.21 -3.67
CA HIS A 411 -14.88 -24.82 -3.33
C HIS A 411 -14.75 -25.17 -1.83
N GLY A 412 -15.84 -25.64 -1.22
CA GLY A 412 -15.88 -26.04 0.19
C GLY A 412 -16.13 -24.89 1.18
N LEU A 413 -16.43 -23.68 0.72
CA LEU A 413 -16.63 -22.53 1.60
C LEU A 413 -18.07 -22.36 2.07
N SER A 414 -19.05 -22.88 1.33
CA SER A 414 -20.48 -22.70 1.61
C SER A 414 -21.19 -24.03 1.89
N ILE A 415 -21.82 -24.13 3.06
CA ILE A 415 -22.70 -25.25 3.46
C ILE A 415 -24.14 -25.02 2.99
N LYS A 416 -24.55 -23.75 2.84
CA LYS A 416 -25.90 -23.39 2.40
C LYS A 416 -26.19 -23.90 0.98
N LYS A 417 -25.21 -23.82 0.07
CA LYS A 417 -25.38 -24.30 -1.31
C LYS A 417 -25.69 -25.80 -1.37
N PRO A 418 -24.85 -26.72 -0.84
CA PRO A 418 -25.15 -28.16 -0.93
C PRO A 418 -26.45 -28.52 -0.22
N PHE A 419 -26.81 -27.82 0.86
CA PHE A 419 -28.11 -28.02 1.52
C PHE A 419 -29.30 -27.66 0.61
N LEU A 420 -29.23 -26.53 -0.12
CA LEU A 420 -30.28 -26.15 -1.07
C LEU A 420 -30.34 -27.10 -2.27
N TRP A 421 -29.18 -27.52 -2.79
CA TRP A 421 -29.09 -28.53 -3.85
C TRP A 421 -29.69 -29.87 -3.40
N PHE A 422 -29.42 -30.28 -2.16
CA PHE A 422 -30.00 -31.47 -1.54
C PHE A 422 -31.52 -31.39 -1.58
N LEU A 423 -32.11 -30.35 -0.98
CA LEU A 423 -33.57 -30.18 -0.93
C LEU A 423 -34.20 -30.09 -2.32
N GLY A 424 -33.57 -29.37 -3.25
CA GLY A 424 -34.08 -29.20 -4.61
C GLY A 424 -34.08 -30.52 -5.39
N PHE A 425 -32.94 -31.20 -5.44
CA PHE A 425 -32.83 -32.45 -6.21
C PHE A 425 -33.61 -33.59 -5.59
N SER A 426 -33.54 -33.80 -4.27
CA SER A 426 -34.31 -34.87 -3.61
C SER A 426 -35.81 -34.71 -3.89
N SER A 427 -36.33 -33.47 -3.85
CA SER A 427 -37.73 -33.19 -4.15
C SER A 427 -38.09 -33.49 -5.61
N ILE A 428 -37.26 -33.06 -6.57
CA ILE A 428 -37.49 -33.32 -8.01
C ILE A 428 -37.47 -34.83 -8.31
N PHE A 429 -36.49 -35.55 -7.75
CA PHE A 429 -36.37 -37.00 -7.94
C PHE A 429 -37.51 -37.75 -7.25
N TYR A 430 -37.94 -37.30 -6.07
CA TYR A 430 -39.07 -37.92 -5.37
C TYR A 430 -40.38 -37.75 -6.14
N ILE A 431 -40.66 -36.54 -6.64
CA ILE A 431 -41.83 -36.26 -7.49
C ILE A 431 -41.78 -37.12 -8.76
N SER A 432 -40.60 -37.21 -9.40
CA SER A 432 -40.41 -38.04 -10.60
C SER A 432 -40.60 -39.52 -10.31
N TYR A 433 -40.13 -39.99 -9.15
CA TYR A 433 -40.32 -41.36 -8.68
C TYR A 433 -41.80 -41.67 -8.45
N LEU A 434 -42.51 -40.82 -7.69
CA LEU A 434 -43.96 -40.96 -7.48
C LEU A 434 -44.75 -40.93 -8.79
N TRP A 435 -44.35 -40.09 -9.74
CA TRP A 435 -44.96 -40.04 -11.07
C TRP A 435 -44.74 -41.33 -11.85
N SER A 436 -43.53 -41.90 -11.80
CA SER A 436 -43.22 -43.14 -12.50
C SER A 436 -44.03 -44.35 -12.01
N ILE A 437 -44.39 -44.39 -10.72
CA ILE A 437 -45.23 -45.45 -10.12
C ILE A 437 -46.72 -45.05 -10.07
N GLY A 438 -47.06 -43.91 -10.67
CA GLY A 438 -48.42 -43.39 -10.78
C GLY A 438 -49.04 -42.90 -9.47
N ARG A 439 -48.29 -42.67 -8.39
CA ARG A 439 -48.81 -42.30 -7.06
C ARG A 439 -49.04 -40.80 -6.83
N ILE A 440 -48.73 -39.96 -7.83
CA ILE A 440 -48.93 -38.51 -7.77
C ILE A 440 -49.78 -38.07 -8.97
N PHE A 441 -50.60 -37.05 -8.78
CA PHE A 441 -51.61 -36.57 -9.75
C PHE A 441 -52.71 -37.60 -10.10
N GLN A 442 -53.04 -38.49 -9.15
CA GLN A 442 -54.23 -39.36 -9.27
C GLN A 442 -55.50 -38.59 -8.86
N CYS A 443 -56.66 -38.97 -9.41
CA CYS A 443 -57.97 -38.44 -9.02
C CYS A 443 -58.48 -38.99 -7.66
N THR A 444 -57.63 -39.64 -6.89
CA THR A 444 -57.93 -40.23 -5.57
C THR A 444 -57.63 -39.23 -4.44
N GLU A 445 -58.12 -39.53 -3.23
CA GLU A 445 -57.80 -38.71 -2.04
C GLU A 445 -56.28 -38.64 -1.81
N PHE A 446 -55.81 -37.46 -1.40
CA PHE A 446 -54.41 -37.21 -1.09
C PHE A 446 -53.99 -38.08 0.09
N ASP A 447 -52.96 -38.92 -0.10
CA ASP A 447 -52.38 -39.74 0.96
C ASP A 447 -51.28 -38.96 1.73
N PRO A 448 -51.52 -38.54 2.99
CA PRO A 448 -50.54 -37.80 3.77
C PRO A 448 -49.26 -38.60 4.07
N ASN A 449 -49.32 -39.94 4.00
CA ASN A 449 -48.16 -40.80 4.25
C ASN A 449 -47.08 -40.62 3.17
N LEU A 450 -47.44 -40.14 1.97
CA LEU A 450 -46.47 -39.79 0.92
C LEU A 450 -45.47 -38.71 1.37
N ILE A 451 -45.80 -37.89 2.37
CA ILE A 451 -44.82 -36.96 2.94
C ILE A 451 -43.81 -37.72 3.82
N GLY A 452 -44.25 -38.72 4.58
CA GLY A 452 -43.37 -39.57 5.39
C GLY A 452 -42.38 -40.37 4.52
N TYR A 453 -42.87 -40.92 3.41
CA TYR A 453 -42.06 -41.70 2.48
C TYR A 453 -40.97 -40.89 1.76
N TYR A 454 -41.07 -39.56 1.72
CA TYR A 454 -39.99 -38.71 1.23
C TYR A 454 -38.71 -38.90 2.05
N PHE A 455 -38.82 -38.98 3.38
CA PHE A 455 -37.64 -39.19 4.24
C PHE A 455 -37.04 -40.58 4.07
N SER A 456 -37.87 -41.60 3.83
CA SER A 456 -37.40 -42.94 3.46
C SER A 456 -36.71 -42.95 2.10
N PHE A 457 -37.19 -42.16 1.13
CA PHE A 457 -36.57 -42.05 -0.19
C PHE A 457 -35.20 -41.36 -0.13
N VAL A 458 -35.07 -40.32 0.70
CA VAL A 458 -33.82 -39.57 0.90
C VAL A 458 -32.71 -40.42 1.55
N ASP A 459 -33.07 -41.41 2.36
CA ASP A 459 -32.10 -42.35 2.95
C ASP A 459 -31.44 -43.19 1.85
N ILE A 460 -30.15 -42.97 1.58
CA ILE A 460 -29.42 -43.68 0.52
C ILE A 460 -29.34 -45.21 0.72
N THR A 461 -29.66 -45.71 1.92
CA THR A 461 -29.62 -47.14 2.28
C THR A 461 -30.96 -47.86 2.15
N HIS A 462 -32.03 -47.13 1.79
CA HIS A 462 -33.35 -47.73 1.66
C HIS A 462 -33.42 -48.81 0.57
N ARG A 463 -34.23 -49.85 0.81
CA ARG A 463 -34.48 -50.91 -0.17
C ARG A 463 -35.45 -50.42 -1.25
N SER A 464 -35.31 -50.92 -2.48
CA SER A 464 -36.15 -50.48 -3.61
C SER A 464 -37.67 -50.67 -3.39
N ASP A 465 -38.07 -51.53 -2.45
CA ASP A 465 -39.46 -51.80 -2.06
C ASP A 465 -39.97 -50.97 -0.87
N PHE A 466 -39.34 -49.82 -0.58
CA PHE A 466 -39.69 -48.97 0.57
C PHE A 466 -41.10 -48.35 0.50
N LEU A 467 -41.69 -48.22 -0.70
CA LEU A 467 -43.01 -47.60 -0.92
C LEU A 467 -44.02 -48.56 -1.56
N ILE A 468 -43.57 -49.47 -2.44
CA ILE A 468 -44.42 -50.44 -3.14
C ILE A 468 -43.72 -51.80 -3.21
N GLU A 469 -44.50 -52.87 -3.35
CA GLU A 469 -43.97 -54.22 -3.50
C GLU A 469 -43.14 -54.37 -4.78
N LYS A 470 -42.17 -55.30 -4.77
CA LYS A 470 -41.20 -55.51 -5.87
C LYS A 470 -41.86 -55.83 -7.21
N ASN A 471 -43.04 -56.46 -7.20
CA ASN A 471 -43.83 -56.82 -8.38
C ASN A 471 -44.45 -55.59 -9.09
N GLN A 472 -44.52 -54.44 -8.42
CA GLN A 472 -45.11 -53.19 -8.92
C GLN A 472 -44.06 -52.15 -9.34
N LEU A 473 -42.78 -52.42 -9.11
CA LEU A 473 -41.68 -51.55 -9.54
C LEU A 473 -41.46 -51.67 -11.04
N ASN A 474 -41.50 -50.54 -11.75
CA ASN A 474 -41.11 -50.48 -13.15
C ASN A 474 -39.62 -50.07 -13.29
N GLY A 475 -39.05 -50.33 -14.46
CA GLY A 475 -37.64 -50.02 -14.74
C GLY A 475 -37.31 -48.52 -14.62
N ALA A 476 -38.28 -47.63 -14.86
CA ALA A 476 -38.11 -46.19 -14.71
C ALA A 476 -37.98 -45.79 -13.24
N ALA A 477 -38.83 -46.31 -12.35
CA ALA A 477 -38.78 -46.09 -10.91
C ALA A 477 -37.43 -46.54 -10.32
N LEU A 478 -36.94 -47.71 -10.75
CA LEU A 478 -35.63 -48.22 -10.37
C LEU A 478 -34.50 -47.31 -10.87
N ALA A 479 -34.53 -46.89 -12.14
CA ALA A 479 -33.51 -46.01 -12.70
C ALA A 479 -33.46 -44.65 -11.98
N ILE A 480 -34.63 -44.07 -11.68
CA ILE A 480 -34.76 -42.81 -10.94
C ILE A 480 -34.20 -42.97 -9.52
N ASP A 481 -34.54 -44.06 -8.81
CA ASP A 481 -34.03 -44.33 -7.46
C ASP A 481 -32.50 -44.48 -7.42
N TYR A 482 -31.93 -45.29 -8.32
CA TYR A 482 -30.47 -45.47 -8.36
C TYR A 482 -29.73 -44.17 -8.73
N LEU A 483 -30.25 -43.40 -9.69
CA LEU A 483 -29.66 -42.11 -10.07
C LEU A 483 -29.75 -41.08 -8.93
N HIS A 484 -30.88 -41.08 -8.22
CA HIS A 484 -31.08 -40.28 -7.01
C HIS A 484 -30.04 -40.63 -5.94
N LYS A 485 -29.85 -41.92 -5.62
CA LYS A 485 -28.86 -42.39 -4.64
C LYS A 485 -27.45 -41.92 -4.97
N LEU A 486 -27.04 -42.00 -6.24
CA LEU A 486 -25.74 -41.52 -6.70
C LEU A 486 -25.60 -40.01 -6.52
N LEU A 487 -26.62 -39.24 -6.93
CA LEU A 487 -26.60 -37.78 -6.86
C LEU A 487 -26.63 -37.27 -5.41
N ILE A 488 -27.49 -37.84 -4.56
CA ILE A 488 -27.55 -37.49 -3.14
C ILE A 488 -26.27 -37.87 -2.43
N GLY A 489 -25.69 -39.04 -2.71
CA GLY A 489 -24.39 -39.42 -2.19
C GLY A 489 -23.31 -38.39 -2.52
N PHE A 490 -23.30 -37.88 -3.75
CA PHE A 490 -22.40 -36.79 -4.15
C PHE A 490 -22.68 -35.47 -3.39
N ILE A 491 -23.94 -35.07 -3.22
CA ILE A 491 -24.29 -33.84 -2.50
C ILE A 491 -23.92 -33.94 -1.01
N ILE A 492 -24.16 -35.10 -0.38
CA ILE A 492 -23.72 -35.38 0.99
C ILE A 492 -22.20 -35.25 1.11
N TYR A 493 -21.44 -35.81 0.15
CA TYR A 493 -20.00 -35.62 0.10
C TYR A 493 -19.60 -34.13 0.04
N GLN A 494 -20.26 -33.33 -0.79
CA GLN A 494 -20.00 -31.89 -0.89
C GLN A 494 -20.34 -31.13 0.40
N PHE A 495 -21.41 -31.55 1.10
CA PHE A 495 -21.79 -31.02 2.41
C PHE A 495 -20.71 -31.32 3.46
N ILE A 496 -20.25 -32.57 3.54
CA ILE A 496 -19.17 -33.00 4.45
C ILE A 496 -17.88 -32.22 4.15
N ALA A 497 -17.54 -32.06 2.87
CA ALA A 497 -16.35 -31.33 2.44
C ALA A 497 -16.39 -29.86 2.89
N ALA A 498 -17.56 -29.21 2.83
CA ALA A 498 -17.75 -27.83 3.28
C ALA A 498 -17.81 -27.70 4.81
N PHE A 499 -18.39 -28.69 5.50
CA PHE A 499 -18.45 -28.72 6.96
C PHE A 499 -17.05 -28.86 7.58
N ARG A 500 -16.20 -29.71 6.99
CA ARG A 500 -14.84 -29.97 7.48
C ARG A 500 -13.83 -28.85 7.17
N LYS A 501 -14.24 -27.72 6.59
CA LYS A 501 -13.32 -26.68 6.08
C LYS A 501 -12.32 -26.15 7.12
N TYR A 502 -12.69 -26.05 8.40
CA TYR A 502 -11.79 -25.61 9.47
C TYR A 502 -11.07 -26.74 10.21
N GLY A 503 -11.37 -28.00 9.88
CA GLY A 503 -10.82 -29.19 10.56
C GLY A 503 -9.93 -30.05 9.66
N LYS A 504 -9.64 -29.62 8.43
CA LYS A 504 -8.64 -30.26 7.56
C LYS A 504 -7.26 -29.86 8.06
N LYS A 505 -6.58 -30.80 8.72
CA LYS A 505 -5.12 -30.76 8.88
C LYS A 505 -4.50 -31.66 7.82
#